data_AF-A0A6P7YWJ9-F1
#
_entry.id   AF-A0A6P7YWJ9-F1
#
_cell.length_a   1.000
_cell.length_b   1.000
_cell.length_c   1.000
_cell.angle_alpha   90.00
_cell.angle_beta   90.00
_cell.angle_gamma   90.00
#
_symmetry.space_group_name_H-M   'P 1'
#
loop_
_entity.id
_entity.type
_entity.pdbx_description
1 polymer ?
#
loop_
_entity_poly.entity_id
_entity_poly.type
_entity_poly.pdbx_seq_one_letter_code
_entity_poly.pdbx_strand_id
1 'polypeptide(L)'
;MYKILWLAIFGGLVGPSIGTQLGSDILMRMNKQAMELVCQSQKGLLQDVMKAIEIPDFSSGGILSISSLNITKLKIDTVDILNLSVELKPESKIQLAIDASLHLKAKILHDDLELKQKVAISADVDFSKVNNGCPALSTSACKTVLGKLQLILSGVNSISLKLLQKHVHDILHGQLCLQVSNIFGLLNVQLGAFSALTMFSPKTQLQYILSDTPVVTNEFIDFNVNIVFSFLGKVLNFASGLAPLDVPFPAQIISSVPTLNLILSETVFKFLYTTLQKSGVLNCEIIGRKVHNVNRLTTAALNTITPEINKNILTLCHSNCKS
;
A
#
# COMPACT_ATOMS: atom_id res chain seq x y z
N MET A 1 61.03 9.20 -16.64
CA MET A 1 60.12 8.04 -16.61
C MET A 1 59.50 7.80 -15.22
N TYR A 2 59.01 8.83 -14.52
CA TYR A 2 58.41 8.68 -13.17
C TYR A 2 57.00 9.29 -13.04
N LYS A 3 56.45 9.84 -14.13
CA LYS A 3 55.11 10.47 -14.15
C LYS A 3 53.99 9.57 -14.71
N ILE A 4 54.33 8.44 -15.31
CA ILE A 4 53.33 7.47 -15.85
C ILE A 4 52.94 6.43 -14.78
N LEU A 5 53.77 6.24 -13.74
CA LEU A 5 53.51 5.26 -12.68
C LEU A 5 52.42 5.70 -11.68
N TRP A 6 52.13 7.00 -11.57
CA TRP A 6 51.13 7.52 -10.63
C TRP A 6 49.68 7.38 -11.12
N LEU A 7 49.46 7.30 -12.43
CA LEU A 7 48.12 7.08 -13.01
C LEU A 7 47.64 5.63 -12.86
N ALA A 8 48.55 4.67 -12.69
CA ALA A 8 48.20 3.27 -12.43
C ALA A 8 47.78 3.01 -10.97
N ILE A 9 48.19 3.88 -10.03
CA ILE A 9 47.88 3.71 -8.60
C ILE A 9 46.52 4.36 -8.24
N PHE A 10 46.13 5.44 -8.93
CA PHE A 10 44.80 6.05 -8.73
C PHE A 10 43.68 5.43 -9.57
N GLY A 11 44.00 4.67 -10.63
CA GLY A 11 43.02 3.95 -11.45
C GLY A 11 42.52 2.62 -10.86
N GLY A 12 43.08 2.16 -9.74
CA GLY A 12 42.78 0.86 -9.12
C GLY A 12 41.77 0.88 -7.97
N LEU A 13 41.13 2.03 -7.68
CA LEU A 13 40.22 2.20 -6.54
C LEU A 13 38.80 2.60 -6.93
N VAL A 14 38.42 2.33 -8.18
CA VAL A 14 37.02 2.23 -8.60
C VAL A 14 36.84 0.83 -9.18
N GLY A 15 36.90 -0.17 -8.31
CA GLY A 15 36.19 -1.41 -8.63
C GLY A 15 34.73 -1.02 -8.87
N PRO A 16 34.05 -1.54 -9.90
CA PRO A 16 32.60 -1.43 -9.91
C PRO A 16 32.17 -2.03 -8.58
N SER A 17 31.54 -1.22 -7.73
CA SER A 17 30.66 -1.73 -6.71
C SER A 17 29.54 -2.43 -7.47
N ILE A 18 29.81 -3.64 -7.93
CA ILE A 18 28.79 -4.65 -8.17
C ILE A 18 28.31 -4.96 -6.76
N GLY A 19 27.50 -4.04 -6.22
CA GLY A 19 26.47 -4.45 -5.30
C GLY A 19 25.72 -5.50 -6.08
N THR A 20 25.86 -6.75 -5.68
CA THR A 20 25.02 -7.82 -6.16
C THR A 20 23.61 -7.40 -5.79
N GLN A 21 22.92 -6.74 -6.73
CA GLN A 21 21.53 -6.39 -6.58
C GLN A 21 20.81 -7.73 -6.53
N LEU A 22 20.52 -8.19 -5.32
CA LEU A 22 19.74 -9.39 -5.09
C LEU A 22 18.42 -9.20 -5.83
N GLY A 23 18.12 -10.08 -6.79
CA GLY A 23 16.87 -10.00 -7.53
C GLY A 23 15.65 -10.05 -6.61
N SER A 24 14.53 -9.47 -7.07
CA SER A 24 13.26 -9.49 -6.37
C SER A 24 12.52 -10.82 -6.55
N ASP A 25 11.86 -11.31 -5.50
CA ASP A 25 11.04 -12.52 -5.59
C ASP A 25 9.72 -12.28 -6.34
N ILE A 26 9.16 -11.10 -6.15
CA ILE A 26 7.90 -10.62 -6.72
C ILE A 26 8.14 -9.24 -7.32
N LEU A 27 7.64 -9.04 -8.53
CA LEU A 27 7.53 -7.72 -9.14
C LEU A 27 6.05 -7.39 -9.33
N MET A 28 5.58 -6.39 -8.59
CA MET A 28 4.21 -5.92 -8.62
C MET A 28 4.13 -4.59 -9.36
N ARG A 29 3.38 -4.55 -10.47
CA ARG A 29 3.21 -3.36 -11.29
C ARG A 29 1.78 -2.84 -11.22
N MET A 30 1.63 -1.58 -10.85
CA MET A 30 0.36 -0.87 -10.82
C MET A 30 0.36 0.21 -11.89
N ASN A 31 -0.65 0.24 -12.75
CA ASN A 31 -0.78 1.31 -13.74
C ASN A 31 -1.49 2.54 -13.14
N LYS A 32 -1.54 3.63 -13.91
CA LYS A 32 -2.26 4.86 -13.52
C LYS A 32 -3.73 4.61 -13.15
N GLN A 33 -4.44 3.77 -13.90
CA GLN A 33 -5.85 3.45 -13.62
C GLN A 33 -6.03 2.77 -12.26
N ALA A 34 -5.10 1.92 -11.85
CA ALA A 34 -5.10 1.32 -10.51
C ALA A 34 -4.98 2.37 -9.42
N MET A 35 -4.09 3.35 -9.60
CA MET A 35 -3.93 4.45 -8.66
C MET A 35 -5.19 5.32 -8.60
N GLU A 36 -5.81 5.61 -9.74
CA GLU A 36 -7.08 6.33 -9.79
C GLU A 36 -8.17 5.59 -9.01
N LEU A 37 -8.29 4.27 -9.19
CA LEU A 37 -9.24 3.45 -8.43
C LEU A 37 -8.96 3.49 -6.92
N VAL A 38 -7.70 3.40 -6.52
CA VAL A 38 -7.30 3.52 -5.10
C VAL A 38 -7.70 4.89 -4.57
N CYS A 39 -7.38 5.98 -5.26
CA CYS A 39 -7.78 7.33 -4.86
C CYS A 39 -9.30 7.45 -4.73
N GLN A 40 -10.07 6.97 -5.70
CA GLN A 40 -11.53 6.99 -5.63
C GLN A 40 -12.09 6.19 -4.45
N SER A 41 -11.47 5.04 -4.13
CA SER A 41 -11.86 4.23 -2.96
C SER A 41 -11.66 4.99 -1.63
N GLN A 42 -10.72 5.92 -1.57
CA GLN A 42 -10.40 6.73 -0.39
C GLN A 42 -11.18 8.06 -0.33
N LYS A 43 -12.10 8.30 -1.27
CA LYS A 43 -12.90 9.54 -1.32
C LYS A 43 -13.66 9.81 -0.01
N GLY A 44 -14.25 8.79 0.60
CA GLY A 44 -14.97 8.92 1.87
C GLY A 44 -14.05 9.33 3.03
N LEU A 45 -12.89 8.66 3.14
CA LEU A 45 -11.87 8.99 4.13
C LEU A 45 -11.36 10.44 3.98
N LEU A 46 -11.17 10.90 2.74
CA LEU A 46 -10.79 12.28 2.45
C LEU A 46 -11.86 13.29 2.90
N GLN A 47 -13.14 12.97 2.73
CA GLN A 47 -14.24 13.80 3.22
C GLN A 47 -14.26 13.86 4.74
N ASP A 48 -14.11 12.73 5.42
CA ASP A 48 -14.17 12.65 6.87
C ASP A 48 -13.03 13.43 7.54
N VAL A 49 -11.82 13.26 7.00
CA VAL A 49 -10.62 13.96 7.49
C VAL A 49 -10.68 15.47 7.23
N MET A 50 -11.27 15.91 6.10
CA MET A 50 -11.52 17.34 5.88
C MET A 50 -12.62 17.91 6.78
N LYS A 51 -13.69 17.16 7.06
CA LYS A 51 -14.77 17.59 7.97
C LYS A 51 -14.31 17.73 9.41
N ALA A 52 -13.28 16.97 9.81
CA ALA A 52 -12.71 17.01 11.14
C ALA A 52 -11.90 18.29 11.45
N ILE A 53 -11.73 19.21 10.49
CA ILE A 53 -11.04 20.48 10.73
C ILE A 53 -11.89 21.35 11.66
N GLU A 54 -11.34 21.64 12.83
CA GLU A 54 -11.90 22.60 13.77
C GLU A 54 -11.57 24.02 13.32
N ILE A 55 -12.60 24.86 13.19
CA ILE A 55 -12.47 26.27 12.82
C ILE A 55 -12.88 27.09 14.03
N PRO A 56 -11.94 27.79 14.70
CA PRO A 56 -12.25 28.67 15.82
C PRO A 56 -13.31 29.72 15.48
N ASP A 57 -14.14 30.02 16.48
CA ASP A 57 -15.13 31.09 16.42
C ASP A 57 -14.48 32.44 16.07
N PHE A 58 -15.22 33.27 15.35
CA PHE A 58 -14.72 34.55 14.86
C PHE A 58 -15.49 35.70 15.51
N SER A 59 -14.76 36.57 16.22
CA SER A 59 -15.30 37.81 16.78
C SER A 59 -14.51 39.00 16.26
N SER A 60 -15.20 39.92 15.58
CA SER A 60 -14.61 41.18 15.11
C SER A 60 -15.02 42.30 16.05
N GLY A 61 -14.15 42.63 17.01
CA GLY A 61 -14.26 43.83 17.84
C GLY A 61 -13.64 45.03 17.12
N GLY A 62 -14.46 45.97 16.65
CA GLY A 62 -13.98 47.21 16.04
C GLY A 62 -13.51 48.23 17.09
N ILE A 63 -12.34 48.83 16.88
CA ILE A 63 -11.82 50.00 17.62
C ILE A 63 -12.68 51.26 17.34
N LEU A 64 -13.57 51.19 16.35
CA LEU A 64 -14.53 52.22 15.97
C LEU A 64 -15.89 51.53 15.79
N SER A 65 -16.92 52.04 16.45
CA SER A 65 -18.28 51.52 16.71
C SER A 65 -19.13 51.03 15.53
N ILE A 66 -18.57 50.26 14.59
CA ILE A 66 -19.25 49.76 13.40
C ILE A 66 -19.35 48.24 13.53
N SER A 67 -20.45 47.77 14.11
CA SER A 67 -20.92 46.38 14.18
C SER A 67 -19.91 45.32 14.68
N SER A 68 -20.10 44.85 15.91
CA SER A 68 -19.46 43.63 16.41
C SER A 68 -20.03 42.40 15.70
N LEU A 69 -19.27 41.81 14.78
CA LEU A 69 -19.65 40.55 14.15
C LEU A 69 -19.17 39.39 15.04
N ASN A 70 -20.11 38.64 15.62
CA ASN A 70 -19.82 37.44 16.40
C ASN A 70 -20.36 36.21 15.66
N ILE A 71 -19.45 35.42 15.10
CA ILE A 71 -19.74 34.17 14.40
C ILE A 71 -19.29 33.02 15.31
N THR A 72 -20.24 32.18 15.66
CA THR A 72 -20.02 31.04 16.55
C THR A 72 -20.37 29.73 15.87
N LYS A 73 -19.84 28.62 16.38
CA LYS A 73 -20.11 27.26 15.88
C LYS A 73 -19.74 27.08 14.40
N LEU A 74 -18.68 27.74 13.96
CA LEU A 74 -18.19 27.63 12.59
C LEU A 74 -17.58 26.24 12.36
N LYS A 75 -18.15 25.48 11.44
CA LYS A 75 -17.69 24.12 11.12
C LYS A 75 -17.91 23.78 9.66
N ILE A 76 -17.15 22.81 9.17
CA ILE A 76 -17.40 22.19 7.86
C ILE A 76 -18.52 21.16 8.05
N ASP A 77 -19.64 21.40 7.39
CA ASP A 77 -20.81 20.52 7.45
C ASP A 77 -20.73 19.42 6.38
N THR A 78 -20.48 19.83 5.12
CA THR A 78 -20.32 18.91 4.00
C THR A 78 -19.09 19.23 3.16
N VAL A 79 -18.54 18.19 2.53
CA VAL A 79 -17.36 18.26 1.67
C VAL A 79 -17.69 17.57 0.37
N ASP A 80 -17.82 18.35 -0.69
CA ASP A 80 -18.11 17.86 -2.03
C ASP A 80 -16.81 17.80 -2.83
N ILE A 81 -16.24 16.60 -2.97
CA ILE A 81 -15.06 16.40 -3.83
C ILE A 81 -15.55 16.36 -5.29
N LEU A 82 -15.19 17.41 -6.02
CA LEU A 82 -15.55 17.65 -7.41
C LEU A 82 -14.64 16.87 -8.36
N ASN A 83 -13.34 16.86 -8.05
CA ASN A 83 -12.34 16.14 -8.81
C ASN A 83 -11.29 15.54 -7.87
N LEU A 84 -10.85 14.33 -8.20
CA LEU A 84 -9.79 13.61 -7.50
C LEU A 84 -8.99 12.85 -8.54
N SER A 85 -7.80 13.32 -8.83
CA SER A 85 -6.94 12.78 -9.89
C SER A 85 -5.53 12.53 -9.38
N VAL A 86 -4.87 11.56 -9.99
CA VAL A 86 -3.51 11.18 -9.68
C VAL A 86 -2.69 11.17 -10.96
N GLU A 87 -1.50 11.75 -10.90
CA GLU A 87 -0.51 11.70 -11.96
C GLU A 87 0.76 11.04 -11.44
N LEU A 88 1.35 10.22 -12.29
CA LEU A 88 2.63 9.60 -12.01
C LEU A 88 3.72 10.43 -12.69
N LYS A 89 4.67 10.93 -11.90
CA LYS A 89 5.82 11.66 -12.43
C LYS A 89 7.10 10.85 -12.17
N PRO A 90 8.03 10.79 -13.15
CA PRO A 90 9.30 10.12 -12.95
C PRO A 90 10.08 10.83 -11.85
N GLU A 91 11.02 10.15 -11.21
CA GLU A 91 11.77 10.66 -10.04
C GLU A 91 10.91 10.76 -8.76
N SER A 92 9.99 9.79 -8.62
CA SER A 92 9.30 9.38 -7.38
C SER A 92 8.02 10.13 -6.97
N LYS A 93 7.60 11.15 -7.70
CA LYS A 93 6.46 11.97 -7.28
C LYS A 93 5.15 11.48 -7.86
N ILE A 94 4.35 10.84 -7.02
CA ILE A 94 2.92 10.71 -7.29
C ILE A 94 2.30 12.06 -6.97
N GLN A 95 1.74 12.72 -7.97
CA GLN A 95 1.04 13.97 -7.76
C GLN A 95 -0.46 13.72 -7.60
N LEU A 96 -0.98 14.06 -6.43
CA LEU A 96 -2.39 14.05 -6.11
C LEU A 96 -2.97 15.46 -6.30
N ALA A 97 -4.07 15.56 -7.06
CA ALA A 97 -4.84 16.78 -7.19
C ALA A 97 -6.27 16.57 -6.72
N ILE A 98 -6.76 17.45 -5.86
CA ILE A 98 -8.07 17.39 -5.23
C ILE A 98 -8.75 18.74 -5.42
N ASP A 99 -9.89 18.76 -6.11
CA ASP A 99 -10.78 19.93 -6.14
C ASP A 99 -12.01 19.61 -5.32
N ALA A 100 -12.28 20.44 -4.32
CA ALA A 100 -13.42 20.25 -3.43
C ALA A 100 -14.16 21.56 -3.15
N SER A 101 -15.41 21.41 -2.73
CA SER A 101 -16.23 22.48 -2.21
C SER A 101 -16.64 22.16 -0.78
N LEU A 102 -16.22 23.02 0.14
CA LEU A 102 -16.55 22.93 1.56
C LEU A 102 -17.79 23.77 1.83
N HIS A 103 -18.83 23.14 2.38
CA HIS A 103 -19.99 23.84 2.91
C HIS A 103 -19.78 24.06 4.39
N LEU A 104 -19.77 25.32 4.79
CA LEU A 104 -19.53 25.75 6.15
C LEU A 104 -20.86 26.19 6.75
N LYS A 105 -21.14 25.72 7.96
CA LYS A 105 -22.25 26.21 8.78
C LYS A 105 -21.71 26.96 9.97
N ALA A 106 -22.36 28.06 10.30
CA ALA A 106 -22.09 28.85 11.49
C ALA A 106 -23.36 29.51 11.98
N LYS A 107 -23.27 30.19 13.12
CA LYS A 107 -24.35 31.02 13.66
C LYS A 107 -23.86 32.45 13.81
N ILE A 108 -24.70 33.39 13.40
CA ILE A 108 -24.50 34.82 13.62
C ILE A 108 -25.62 35.32 14.52
N LEU A 109 -25.27 35.72 15.75
CA LEU A 109 -26.25 35.95 16.82
C LEU A 109 -27.19 34.74 17.00
N HIS A 110 -28.41 34.81 16.45
CA HIS A 110 -29.45 33.77 16.55
C HIS A 110 -29.82 33.14 15.19
N ASP A 111 -29.26 33.68 14.09
CA ASP A 111 -29.57 33.23 12.74
C ASP A 111 -28.50 32.26 12.22
N ASP A 112 -28.91 31.35 11.34
CA ASP A 112 -28.00 30.44 10.66
C ASP A 112 -27.27 31.15 9.51
N LEU A 113 -25.97 30.87 9.42
CA LEU A 113 -25.07 31.39 8.41
C LEU A 113 -24.52 30.23 7.60
N GLU A 114 -24.77 30.24 6.29
CA GLU A 114 -24.24 29.22 5.38
C GLU A 114 -23.23 29.84 4.40
N LEU A 115 -22.05 29.24 4.34
CA LEU A 115 -20.95 29.68 3.48
C LEU A 115 -20.46 28.52 2.61
N LYS A 116 -19.89 28.87 1.46
CA LYS A 116 -19.24 27.93 0.55
C LYS A 116 -17.81 28.35 0.29
N GLN A 117 -16.88 27.43 0.50
CA GLN A 117 -15.46 27.64 0.22
C GLN A 117 -14.98 26.62 -0.81
N LYS A 118 -14.58 27.11 -2.00
CA LYS A 118 -13.90 26.26 -2.99
C LYS A 118 -12.44 26.09 -2.61
N VAL A 119 -11.92 24.87 -2.72
CA VAL A 119 -10.54 24.53 -2.38
C VAL A 119 -9.95 23.65 -3.48
N ALA A 120 -8.70 23.91 -3.83
CA ALA A 120 -7.90 23.07 -4.68
C ALA A 120 -6.62 22.69 -3.92
N ILE A 121 -6.31 21.41 -3.84
CA ILE A 121 -5.16 20.88 -3.11
C ILE A 121 -4.30 20.08 -4.09
N SER A 122 -3.00 20.35 -4.08
CA SER A 122 -2.00 19.59 -4.81
C SER A 122 -1.00 19.03 -3.80
N ALA A 123 -0.77 17.73 -3.81
CA ALA A 123 0.21 17.07 -2.95
C ALA A 123 1.13 16.18 -3.79
N ASP A 124 2.44 16.31 -3.57
CA ASP A 124 3.44 15.38 -4.08
C ASP A 124 3.70 14.32 -2.99
N VAL A 125 3.56 13.06 -3.37
CA VAL A 125 3.63 11.90 -2.49
C VAL A 125 4.73 10.98 -2.98
N ASP A 126 5.60 10.58 -2.05
CA ASP A 126 6.72 9.69 -2.33
C ASP A 126 6.53 8.35 -1.64
N PHE A 127 6.99 7.30 -2.30
CA PHE A 127 7.20 6.00 -1.68
C PHE A 127 8.60 5.89 -1.11
N SER A 128 8.72 5.26 0.05
CA SER A 128 9.97 4.92 0.69
C SER A 128 9.93 3.51 1.27
N LYS A 129 11.11 2.92 1.47
CA LYS A 129 11.29 1.67 2.21
C LYS A 129 11.78 2.01 3.61
N VAL A 130 10.99 1.70 4.63
CA VAL A 130 11.42 1.85 6.04
C VAL A 130 12.30 0.67 6.48
N ASN A 131 12.96 0.79 7.63
CA ASN A 131 13.99 -0.15 8.11
C ASN A 131 13.54 -1.63 8.18
N ASN A 132 12.25 -1.89 8.43
CA ASN A 132 11.69 -3.24 8.47
C ASN A 132 11.32 -3.79 7.08
N GLY A 133 11.65 -3.07 6.01
CA GLY A 133 11.29 -3.40 4.64
C GLY A 133 9.86 -3.03 4.24
N CYS A 134 9.08 -2.40 5.10
CA CYS A 134 7.71 -1.99 4.77
C CYS A 134 7.71 -0.81 3.79
N PRO A 135 6.79 -0.77 2.81
CA PRO A 135 6.49 0.44 2.06
C PRO A 135 5.90 1.51 2.97
N ALA A 136 6.31 2.76 2.80
CA ALA A 136 5.72 3.90 3.46
C ALA A 136 5.51 5.05 2.45
N LEU A 137 4.37 5.71 2.60
CA LEU A 137 3.98 6.92 1.89
C LEU A 137 4.30 8.14 2.74
N SER A 138 4.85 9.17 2.11
CA SER A 138 5.08 10.47 2.74
C SER A 138 4.77 11.61 1.78
N THR A 139 4.24 12.70 2.30
CA THR A 139 4.02 13.93 1.54
C THR A 139 5.29 14.76 1.54
N SER A 140 5.91 14.98 0.37
CA SER A 140 7.09 15.85 0.26
C SER A 140 6.75 17.30 0.02
N ALA A 141 5.64 17.57 -0.68
CA ALA A 141 5.12 18.91 -0.86
C ALA A 141 3.60 18.89 -0.84
N CYS A 142 2.99 19.92 -0.26
CA CYS A 142 1.55 20.13 -0.34
C CYS A 142 1.26 21.62 -0.48
N LYS A 143 0.30 21.94 -1.36
CA LYS A 143 -0.15 23.29 -1.63
C LYS A 143 -1.68 23.32 -1.66
N THR A 144 -2.24 24.30 -0.98
CA THR A 144 -3.68 24.59 -0.98
C THR A 144 -3.94 25.94 -1.63
N VAL A 145 -4.92 26.00 -2.53
CA VAL A 145 -5.42 27.23 -3.14
C VAL A 145 -6.88 27.38 -2.74
N LEU A 146 -7.21 28.52 -2.14
CA LEU A 146 -8.55 28.82 -1.66
C LEU A 146 -9.22 29.82 -2.60
N GLY A 147 -10.42 29.47 -3.08
CA GLY A 147 -11.27 30.37 -3.85
C GLY A 147 -11.88 31.48 -2.99
N LYS A 148 -12.72 32.33 -3.58
CA LYS A 148 -13.48 33.31 -2.80
C LYS A 148 -14.52 32.61 -1.93
N LEU A 149 -14.64 33.03 -0.68
CA LEU A 149 -15.71 32.61 0.21
C LEU A 149 -17.04 33.15 -0.32
N GLN A 150 -18.01 32.26 -0.53
CA GLN A 150 -19.34 32.62 -1.04
C GLN A 150 -20.36 32.54 0.10
N LEU A 151 -21.20 33.57 0.20
CA LEU A 151 -22.32 33.59 1.12
C LEU A 151 -23.52 32.93 0.44
N ILE A 152 -24.05 31.85 1.02
CA ILE A 152 -25.27 31.19 0.52
C ILE A 152 -26.49 31.81 1.20
N LEU A 153 -26.41 32.04 2.51
CA LEU A 153 -27.52 32.52 3.32
C LEU A 153 -26.99 33.48 4.40
N SER A 154 -27.27 34.79 4.29
CA SER A 154 -27.28 35.78 5.40
C SER A 154 -27.42 37.25 4.92
N GLY A 155 -27.63 38.17 5.86
CA GLY A 155 -27.55 39.64 5.75
C GLY A 155 -26.21 40.26 6.21
N VAL A 156 -25.09 39.52 6.13
CA VAL A 156 -23.75 40.01 6.51
C VAL A 156 -23.26 41.08 5.52
N ASN A 157 -22.74 42.19 6.02
CA ASN A 157 -22.17 43.25 5.19
C ASN A 157 -20.84 42.84 4.51
N SER A 158 -20.45 43.54 3.45
CA SER A 158 -19.29 43.18 2.62
C SER A 158 -17.92 43.33 3.32
N ILE A 159 -17.82 44.19 4.34
CA ILE A 159 -16.57 44.42 5.08
C ILE A 159 -16.32 43.26 6.05
N SER A 160 -17.34 42.88 6.81
CA SER A 160 -17.30 41.75 7.73
C SER A 160 -17.06 40.42 7.01
N LEU A 161 -17.58 40.27 5.78
CA LEU A 161 -17.33 39.09 4.95
C LEU A 161 -15.84 38.96 4.55
N LYS A 162 -15.14 40.08 4.27
CA LYS A 162 -13.70 40.06 3.95
C LYS A 162 -12.86 39.63 5.15
N LEU A 163 -13.20 40.10 6.35
CA LEU A 163 -12.50 39.71 7.58
C LEU A 163 -12.73 38.23 7.90
N LEU A 164 -13.98 37.76 7.78
CA LEU A 164 -14.32 36.34 7.94
C LEU A 164 -13.59 35.47 6.90
N GLN A 165 -13.55 35.90 5.64
CA GLN A 165 -12.84 35.19 4.59
C GLN A 165 -11.37 35.04 4.94
N LYS A 166 -10.71 36.10 5.43
CA LYS A 166 -9.32 36.03 5.86
C LYS A 166 -9.13 35.03 7.00
N HIS A 167 -9.97 35.09 8.03
CA HIS A 167 -9.92 34.13 9.16
C HIS A 167 -10.06 32.67 8.70
N VAL A 168 -11.08 32.39 7.89
CA VAL A 168 -11.32 31.05 7.32
C VAL A 168 -10.14 30.62 6.44
N HIS A 169 -9.60 31.52 5.62
CA HIS A 169 -8.47 31.21 4.77
C HIS A 169 -7.21 30.87 5.56
N ASP A 170 -6.89 31.65 6.60
CA ASP A 170 -5.69 31.46 7.42
C ASP A 170 -5.72 30.08 8.12
N ILE A 171 -6.89 29.66 8.61
CA ILE A 171 -7.09 28.35 9.24
C ILE A 171 -7.02 27.22 8.20
N LEU A 172 -7.81 27.31 7.12
CA LEU A 172 -7.89 26.25 6.13
C LEU A 172 -6.57 26.03 5.39
N HIS A 173 -5.81 27.09 5.10
CA HIS A 173 -4.53 26.98 4.42
C HIS A 173 -3.52 26.15 5.23
N GLY A 174 -3.50 26.31 6.56
CA GLY A 174 -2.64 25.51 7.43
C GLY A 174 -3.15 24.08 7.66
N GLN A 175 -4.46 23.91 7.77
CA GLN A 175 -5.06 22.63 8.20
C GLN A 175 -5.28 21.64 7.05
N LEU A 176 -5.65 22.09 5.86
CA LEU A 176 -6.01 21.18 4.76
C LEU A 176 -4.83 20.28 4.33
N CYS A 177 -3.62 20.84 4.21
CA CYS A 177 -2.43 20.04 3.89
C CYS A 177 -2.05 19.07 5.01
N LEU A 178 -2.24 19.47 6.27
CA LEU A 178 -2.02 18.58 7.42
C LEU A 178 -2.99 17.40 7.37
N GLN A 179 -4.27 17.67 7.10
CA GLN A 179 -5.28 16.63 6.98
C GLN A 179 -5.02 15.67 5.81
N VAL A 180 -4.59 16.18 4.65
CA VAL A 180 -4.14 15.34 3.54
C VAL A 180 -2.93 14.49 3.93
N SER A 181 -1.98 15.04 4.70
CA SER A 181 -0.83 14.28 5.20
C SER A 181 -1.23 13.17 6.17
N ASN A 182 -2.21 13.43 7.05
CA ASN A 182 -2.74 12.45 8.00
C ASN A 182 -3.33 11.21 7.30
N ILE A 183 -3.93 11.39 6.12
CA ILE A 183 -4.46 10.29 5.32
C ILE A 183 -3.36 9.31 4.93
N PHE A 184 -2.19 9.80 4.52
CA PHE A 184 -1.06 8.93 4.22
C PHE A 184 -0.55 8.21 5.47
N GLY A 185 -0.65 8.85 6.64
CA GLY A 185 -0.44 8.17 7.93
C GLY A 185 -1.39 6.98 8.13
N LEU A 186 -2.68 7.13 7.83
CA LEU A 186 -3.67 6.05 7.91
C LEU A 186 -3.41 4.95 6.87
N LEU A 187 -3.04 5.32 5.64
CA LEU A 187 -2.68 4.37 4.59
C LEU A 187 -1.39 3.60 4.96
N ASN A 188 -0.45 4.23 5.64
CA ASN A 188 0.75 3.56 6.14
C ASN A 188 0.45 2.48 7.18
N VAL A 189 -0.65 2.60 7.95
CA VAL A 189 -1.09 1.51 8.83
C VAL A 189 -1.51 0.29 8.01
N GLN A 190 -2.20 0.50 6.89
CA GLN A 190 -2.61 -0.59 5.98
C GLN A 190 -1.40 -1.21 5.28
N LEU A 191 -0.44 -0.39 4.84
CA LEU A 191 0.83 -0.87 4.27
C LEU A 191 1.66 -1.65 5.32
N GLY A 192 1.65 -1.20 6.57
CA GLY A 192 2.25 -1.91 7.70
C GLY A 192 1.69 -3.31 7.88
N ALA A 193 0.37 -3.48 7.72
CA ALA A 193 -0.28 -4.78 7.76
C ALA A 193 0.12 -5.69 6.59
N PHE A 194 0.35 -5.14 5.39
CA PHE A 194 0.85 -5.89 4.24
C PHE A 194 2.24 -6.50 4.49
N SER A 195 3.12 -5.75 5.15
CA SER A 195 4.47 -6.23 5.54
C SER A 195 4.53 -6.94 6.90
N ALA A 196 3.38 -7.24 7.50
CA ALA A 196 3.31 -7.96 8.75
C ALA A 196 3.62 -9.46 8.56
N LEU A 197 4.13 -10.08 9.63
CA LEU A 197 4.34 -11.53 9.68
C LEU A 197 2.99 -12.25 9.60
N THR A 198 2.81 -13.04 8.54
CA THR A 198 1.61 -13.85 8.31
C THR A 198 1.90 -15.32 8.63
N MET A 199 1.05 -15.94 9.45
CA MET A 199 1.14 -17.38 9.75
C MET A 199 0.52 -18.17 8.59
N PHE A 200 1.34 -18.94 7.88
CA PHE A 200 0.87 -19.84 6.83
C PHE A 200 0.53 -21.23 7.38
N SER A 201 1.25 -21.67 8.42
CA SER A 201 0.98 -22.91 9.15
C SER A 201 1.40 -22.72 10.62
N PRO A 202 1.05 -23.63 11.56
CA PRO A 202 1.48 -23.54 12.95
C PRO A 202 3.01 -23.42 13.15
N LYS A 203 3.79 -23.82 12.14
CA LYS A 203 5.25 -23.80 12.18
C LYS A 203 5.87 -22.89 11.11
N THR A 204 5.05 -22.23 10.28
CA THR A 204 5.53 -21.46 9.12
C THR A 204 5.01 -20.04 9.16
N GLN A 205 5.93 -19.09 9.01
CA GLN A 205 5.66 -17.66 8.90
C GLN A 205 6.19 -17.13 7.57
N LEU A 206 5.49 -16.12 7.06
CA LEU A 206 5.81 -15.41 5.83
C LEU A 206 5.85 -13.91 6.11
N GLN A 207 6.78 -13.20 5.48
CA GLN A 207 6.79 -11.74 5.49
C GLN A 207 7.10 -11.19 4.11
N TYR A 208 6.35 -10.18 3.68
CA TYR A 208 6.63 -9.42 2.47
C TYR A 208 7.43 -8.16 2.82
N ILE A 209 8.58 -7.99 2.17
CA ILE A 209 9.45 -6.82 2.35
C ILE A 209 9.79 -6.22 1.00
N LEU A 210 9.84 -4.90 0.89
CA LEU A 210 10.40 -4.24 -0.29
C LEU A 210 11.88 -4.58 -0.43
N SER A 211 12.29 -4.90 -1.64
CA SER A 211 13.71 -5.05 -2.00
C SER A 211 14.35 -3.66 -2.07
N ASP A 212 13.72 -2.75 -2.80
CA ASP A 212 14.19 -1.38 -3.06
C ASP A 212 13.02 -0.38 -2.97
N THR A 213 13.30 0.92 -3.07
CA THR A 213 12.26 1.95 -3.22
C THR A 213 11.47 1.72 -4.52
N PRO A 214 10.13 1.83 -4.51
CA PRO A 214 9.32 1.65 -5.70
C PRO A 214 9.74 2.57 -6.85
N VAL A 215 9.72 2.04 -8.08
CA VAL A 215 10.11 2.78 -9.29
C VAL A 215 8.86 3.37 -9.92
N VAL A 216 8.80 4.71 -9.99
CA VAL A 216 7.67 5.46 -10.57
C VAL A 216 8.03 5.92 -11.98
N THR A 217 7.16 5.62 -12.95
CA THR A 217 7.23 6.11 -14.33
C THR A 217 5.96 6.91 -14.65
N ASN A 218 5.85 7.48 -15.86
CA ASN A 218 4.62 8.18 -16.28
C ASN A 218 3.39 7.26 -16.39
N GLU A 219 3.59 5.95 -16.47
CA GLU A 219 2.54 5.00 -16.85
C GLU A 219 2.22 3.99 -15.75
N PHE A 220 3.23 3.65 -14.94
CA PHE A 220 3.13 2.65 -13.89
C PHE A 220 4.10 2.90 -12.72
N ILE A 221 3.80 2.22 -11.62
CA ILE A 221 4.65 2.11 -10.44
C ILE A 221 5.00 0.62 -10.26
N ASP A 222 6.29 0.35 -10.08
CA ASP A 222 6.81 -0.99 -9.80
C ASP A 222 7.25 -1.12 -8.34
N PHE A 223 6.75 -2.17 -7.69
CA PHE A 223 7.14 -2.60 -6.36
C PHE A 223 7.92 -3.90 -6.47
N ASN A 224 9.21 -3.84 -6.14
CA ASN A 224 10.07 -5.00 -5.98
C ASN A 224 9.93 -5.53 -4.57
N VAL A 225 9.45 -6.76 -4.42
CA VAL A 225 9.12 -7.38 -3.13
C VAL A 225 9.86 -8.71 -2.99
N ASN A 226 10.44 -8.94 -1.83
CA ASN A 226 11.01 -10.21 -1.40
C ASN A 226 10.11 -10.88 -0.37
N ILE A 227 10.16 -12.20 -0.34
CA ILE A 227 9.41 -13.01 0.62
C ILE A 227 10.37 -13.68 1.58
N VAL A 228 10.24 -13.34 2.86
CA VAL A 228 11.00 -13.98 3.94
C VAL A 228 10.18 -15.15 4.50
N PHE A 229 10.64 -16.37 4.26
CA PHE A 229 10.06 -17.58 4.84
C PHE A 229 10.75 -17.92 6.15
N SER A 230 9.98 -18.20 7.20
CA SER A 230 10.49 -18.69 8.47
C SER A 230 9.81 -19.99 8.88
N PHE A 231 10.59 -20.95 9.34
CA PHE A 231 10.11 -22.23 9.87
C PHE A 231 10.58 -22.42 11.31
N LEU A 232 9.64 -22.66 12.24
CA LEU A 232 9.90 -22.72 13.68
C LEU A 232 10.70 -21.50 14.19
N GLY A 233 10.36 -20.30 13.68
CA GLY A 233 11.02 -19.04 14.02
C GLY A 233 12.42 -18.85 13.42
N LYS A 234 12.91 -19.78 12.59
CA LYS A 234 14.19 -19.65 11.87
C LYS A 234 13.95 -19.28 10.42
N VAL A 235 14.58 -18.20 9.97
CA VAL A 235 14.56 -17.79 8.56
C VAL A 235 15.17 -18.90 7.71
N LEU A 236 14.47 -19.29 6.65
CA LEU A 236 14.95 -20.24 5.66
C LEU A 236 15.85 -19.50 4.68
N ASN A 237 17.17 -19.61 4.89
CA ASN A 237 18.15 -19.11 3.93
C ASN A 237 18.49 -20.24 2.95
N PHE A 238 18.04 -20.14 1.70
CA PHE A 238 18.65 -20.92 0.62
C PHE A 238 19.76 -20.07 0.00
N ALA A 239 20.98 -20.59 -0.01
CA ALA A 239 22.11 -19.97 -0.68
C ALA A 239 21.83 -19.94 -2.19
N SER A 240 21.21 -18.88 -2.66
CA SER A 240 21.01 -18.62 -4.08
C SER A 240 20.96 -17.11 -4.22
N GLY A 241 22.11 -16.51 -4.53
CA GLY A 241 22.13 -15.16 -5.07
C GLY A 241 21.25 -15.17 -6.32
N LEU A 242 20.09 -14.54 -6.21
CA LEU A 242 19.15 -14.45 -7.31
C LEU A 242 19.72 -13.48 -8.34
N ALA A 243 19.75 -13.91 -9.60
CA ALA A 243 19.83 -12.96 -10.70
C ALA A 243 18.62 -12.02 -10.61
N PRO A 244 18.78 -10.72 -10.93
CA PRO A 244 17.67 -9.79 -11.05
C PRO A 244 16.53 -10.38 -11.87
N LEU A 245 15.30 -10.11 -11.47
CA LEU A 245 14.11 -10.52 -12.23
C LEU A 245 14.00 -9.62 -13.48
N ASP A 246 14.89 -9.82 -14.44
CA ASP A 246 14.83 -9.19 -15.77
C ASP A 246 13.85 -9.97 -16.65
N VAL A 247 12.61 -10.09 -16.19
CA VAL A 247 11.52 -10.55 -17.05
C VAL A 247 10.92 -9.30 -17.69
N PRO A 248 11.10 -9.07 -19.00
CA PRO A 248 10.44 -7.96 -19.66
C PRO A 248 8.93 -8.16 -19.47
N PHE A 249 8.28 -7.20 -18.81
CA PHE A 249 6.84 -7.14 -18.86
C PHE A 249 6.42 -7.12 -20.32
N PRO A 250 5.37 -7.88 -20.72
CA PRO A 250 4.83 -7.77 -22.06
C PRO A 250 4.57 -6.29 -22.34
N ALA A 251 5.14 -5.79 -23.44
CA ALA A 251 4.94 -4.42 -23.87
C ALA A 251 3.44 -4.11 -23.90
N GLN A 252 3.10 -2.87 -23.57
CA GLN A 252 1.73 -2.37 -23.45
C GLN A 252 0.95 -2.61 -24.74
N ILE A 253 0.30 -3.75 -24.84
CA ILE A 253 -0.55 -4.10 -25.97
C ILE A 253 -1.99 -3.89 -25.52
N ILE A 254 -2.46 -2.66 -25.74
CA ILE A 254 -3.82 -2.31 -26.18
C ILE A 254 -4.98 -2.74 -25.25
N SER A 255 -5.64 -1.71 -24.70
CA SER A 255 -7.05 -1.58 -24.24
C SER A 255 -7.73 -2.60 -23.31
N SER A 256 -7.07 -3.66 -22.83
CA SER A 256 -7.62 -4.56 -21.79
C SER A 256 -6.66 -4.78 -20.62
N VAL A 257 -5.89 -3.74 -20.28
CA VAL A 257 -4.80 -3.85 -19.31
C VAL A 257 -5.33 -4.13 -17.91
N PRO A 258 -4.95 -5.25 -17.27
CA PRO A 258 -5.23 -5.45 -15.85
C PRO A 258 -4.52 -4.34 -15.06
N THR A 259 -5.27 -3.68 -14.19
CA THR A 259 -4.80 -2.53 -13.40
C THR A 259 -3.64 -2.91 -12.47
N LEU A 260 -3.56 -4.19 -12.08
CA LEU A 260 -2.50 -4.78 -11.29
C LEU A 260 -1.88 -5.98 -12.01
N ASN A 261 -0.56 -6.00 -12.15
CA ASN A 261 0.21 -7.12 -12.67
C ASN A 261 1.15 -7.65 -11.59
N LEU A 262 1.26 -8.97 -11.49
CA LEU A 262 2.14 -9.65 -10.55
C LEU A 262 3.01 -10.64 -11.32
N ILE A 263 4.33 -10.49 -11.20
CA ILE A 263 5.30 -11.48 -11.65
C ILE A 263 5.86 -12.16 -10.41
N LEU A 264 5.82 -13.48 -10.39
CA LEU A 264 6.36 -14.31 -9.32
C LEU A 264 7.55 -15.09 -9.86
N SER A 265 8.68 -15.03 -9.17
CA SER A 265 9.84 -15.85 -9.53
C SER A 265 9.58 -17.33 -9.23
N GLU A 266 10.29 -18.21 -9.93
CA GLU A 266 10.28 -19.66 -9.63
C GLU A 266 10.71 -19.92 -8.16
N THR A 267 11.56 -19.04 -7.63
CA THR A 267 12.06 -19.09 -6.25
C THR A 267 10.93 -19.04 -5.24
N VAL A 268 9.90 -18.21 -5.45
CA VAL A 268 8.70 -18.16 -4.59
C VAL A 268 8.08 -19.54 -4.45
N PHE A 269 7.91 -20.26 -5.57
CA PHE A 269 7.34 -21.60 -5.57
C PHE A 269 8.28 -22.62 -4.92
N LYS A 270 9.59 -22.57 -5.21
CA LYS A 270 10.59 -23.43 -4.56
C LYS A 270 10.57 -23.28 -3.04
N PHE A 271 10.52 -22.06 -2.54
CA PHE A 271 10.41 -21.77 -1.10
C PHE A 271 9.11 -22.32 -0.52
N LEU A 272 7.98 -22.06 -1.17
CA LEU A 272 6.67 -22.54 -0.72
C LEU A 272 6.64 -24.06 -0.63
N TYR A 273 7.01 -24.78 -1.70
CA TYR A 273 7.02 -26.24 -1.72
C TYR A 273 8.00 -26.84 -0.71
N THR A 274 9.20 -26.28 -0.58
CA THR A 274 10.17 -26.78 0.40
C THR A 274 9.65 -26.60 1.83
N THR A 275 8.97 -25.49 2.11
CA THR A 275 8.38 -25.23 3.41
C THR A 275 7.22 -26.17 3.71
N LEU A 276 6.32 -26.38 2.74
CA LEU A 276 5.25 -27.35 2.82
C LEU A 276 5.80 -28.76 3.06
N GLN A 277 6.83 -29.19 2.32
CA GLN A 277 7.47 -30.49 2.50
C GLN A 277 8.07 -30.64 3.90
N LYS A 278 8.85 -29.66 4.38
CA LYS A 278 9.47 -29.69 5.72
C LYS A 278 8.45 -29.67 6.84
N SER A 279 7.29 -29.04 6.62
CA SER A 279 6.20 -29.03 7.60
C SER A 279 5.44 -30.36 7.69
N GLY A 280 5.66 -31.28 6.74
CA GLY A 280 5.00 -32.58 6.69
C GLY A 280 3.55 -32.55 6.19
N VAL A 281 3.07 -31.39 5.71
CA VAL A 281 1.69 -31.26 5.20
C VAL A 281 1.49 -31.85 3.81
N LEU A 282 2.57 -32.13 3.09
CA LEU A 282 2.54 -32.83 1.80
C LEU A 282 2.48 -34.37 1.95
N ASN A 283 2.04 -34.86 3.10
CA ASN A 283 1.83 -36.29 3.34
C ASN A 283 0.35 -36.63 3.18
N CYS A 284 0.06 -37.67 2.40
CA CYS A 284 -1.29 -38.19 2.21
C CYS A 284 -1.34 -39.66 2.62
N GLU A 285 -2.21 -39.99 3.57
CA GLU A 285 -2.49 -41.37 3.97
C GLU A 285 -3.80 -41.84 3.31
N ILE A 286 -3.68 -42.79 2.39
CA ILE A 286 -4.82 -43.40 1.70
C ILE A 286 -5.19 -44.70 2.41
N ILE A 287 -6.25 -44.66 3.21
CA ILE A 287 -6.79 -45.83 3.89
C ILE A 287 -7.88 -46.45 3.01
N GLY A 288 -7.85 -47.78 2.82
CA GLY A 288 -8.70 -48.50 1.86
C GLY A 288 -10.22 -48.33 2.02
N ARG A 289 -10.69 -47.78 3.16
CA ARG A 289 -12.10 -47.42 3.38
C ARG A 289 -12.52 -46.08 2.76
N LYS A 290 -11.58 -45.21 2.39
CA LYS A 290 -11.82 -43.86 1.83
C LYS A 290 -11.91 -43.82 0.30
N VAL A 291 -11.63 -44.94 -0.39
CA VAL A 291 -11.77 -45.02 -1.85
C VAL A 291 -13.20 -45.42 -2.19
N HIS A 292 -14.00 -44.46 -2.67
CA HIS A 292 -15.39 -44.74 -3.04
C HIS A 292 -15.51 -45.54 -4.34
N ASN A 293 -16.44 -46.50 -4.30
CA ASN A 293 -17.18 -47.15 -5.38
C ASN A 293 -16.54 -48.09 -6.41
N VAL A 294 -15.22 -48.25 -6.58
CA VAL A 294 -14.76 -49.30 -7.53
C VAL A 294 -13.53 -50.10 -7.10
N ASN A 295 -12.57 -49.52 -6.38
CA ASN A 295 -11.35 -50.24 -5.98
C ASN A 295 -11.03 -50.00 -4.50
N ARG A 296 -11.66 -50.78 -3.62
CA ARG A 296 -11.21 -50.83 -2.23
C ARG A 296 -9.78 -51.33 -2.22
N LEU A 297 -8.84 -50.53 -1.72
CA LEU A 297 -7.45 -50.93 -1.49
C LEU A 297 -7.44 -52.01 -0.39
N THR A 298 -7.68 -53.25 -0.81
CA THR A 298 -7.68 -54.45 0.01
C THR A 298 -6.56 -55.35 -0.48
N THR A 299 -6.02 -56.16 0.43
CA THR A 299 -5.01 -57.17 0.08
C THR A 299 -5.52 -58.14 -0.98
N ALA A 300 -6.80 -58.50 -0.93
CA ALA A 300 -7.45 -59.35 -1.94
C ALA A 300 -7.47 -58.69 -3.34
N ALA A 301 -7.82 -57.41 -3.44
CA ALA A 301 -7.81 -56.67 -4.71
C ALA A 301 -6.40 -56.40 -5.24
N LEU A 302 -5.40 -56.28 -4.38
CA LEU A 302 -3.99 -56.14 -4.80
C LEU A 302 -3.38 -57.48 -5.25
N ASN A 303 -3.82 -58.59 -4.66
CA ASN A 303 -3.33 -59.93 -4.98
C ASN A 303 -3.69 -60.39 -6.40
N THR A 304 -4.77 -59.86 -6.99
CA THR A 304 -5.13 -60.14 -8.40
C THR A 304 -4.16 -59.51 -9.39
N ILE A 305 -3.46 -58.44 -8.99
CA ILE A 305 -2.49 -57.71 -9.81
C ILE A 305 -1.06 -58.13 -9.47
N THR A 306 -0.75 -58.32 -8.19
CA THR A 306 0.59 -58.68 -7.70
C THR A 306 0.49 -59.79 -6.64
N PRO A 307 0.63 -61.07 -7.04
CA PRO A 307 0.38 -62.22 -6.15
C PRO A 307 1.41 -62.39 -5.01
N GLU A 308 2.57 -61.75 -5.11
CA GLU A 308 3.61 -61.76 -4.06
C GLU A 308 3.20 -61.02 -2.78
N ILE A 309 2.22 -60.11 -2.87
CA ILE A 309 1.73 -59.31 -1.73
C ILE A 309 1.15 -60.22 -0.64
N ASN A 310 0.42 -61.27 -1.01
CA ASN A 310 -0.19 -62.18 -0.04
C ASN A 310 0.85 -63.06 0.67
N LYS A 311 1.89 -63.51 -0.04
CA LYS A 311 2.96 -64.36 0.52
C LYS A 311 3.72 -63.64 1.64
N ASN A 312 3.96 -62.34 1.47
CA ASN A 312 4.70 -61.51 2.43
C ASN A 312 3.84 -60.96 3.57
N ILE A 313 2.56 -60.64 3.33
CA ILE A 313 1.64 -60.21 4.39
C ILE A 313 1.32 -61.36 5.34
N LEU A 314 1.11 -62.57 4.82
CA LEU A 314 0.88 -63.75 5.65
C LEU A 314 2.08 -64.09 6.56
N THR A 315 3.31 -63.82 6.12
CA THR A 315 4.52 -64.02 6.94
C THR A 315 4.65 -62.96 8.04
N LEU A 316 4.34 -61.69 7.75
CA LEU A 316 4.35 -60.60 8.74
C LEU A 316 3.26 -60.74 9.82
N CYS A 317 2.07 -61.23 9.45
CA CYS A 317 1.02 -61.55 10.43
C CYS A 317 1.38 -62.78 11.27
N HIS A 318 2.06 -63.78 10.70
CA HIS A 318 2.49 -64.97 11.45
C HIS A 318 3.57 -64.67 12.49
N SER A 319 4.46 -63.70 12.24
CA SER A 319 5.50 -63.29 13.20
C SER A 319 4.95 -62.46 14.36
N ASN A 320 3.89 -61.65 14.14
CA ASN A 320 3.29 -60.80 15.18
C ASN A 320 2.18 -61.48 16.01
N CYS A 321 1.74 -62.68 15.62
CA CYS A 321 0.85 -63.52 16.45
C CYS A 321 1.61 -64.56 17.30
N LYS A 322 2.95 -64.54 17.27
CA LYS A 322 3.80 -65.28 18.21
C LYS A 322 4.49 -64.31 19.18
N SER A 323 3.69 -63.68 20.05
CA SER A 323 4.09 -63.13 21.33
C SER A 323 2.93 -63.22 22.30
#